data_AF-X1HSG2-F1
#
_entry.id   AF-X1HSG2-F1
#
_cell.length_a   1.000
_cell.length_b   1.000
_cell.length_c   1.000
_cell.angle_alpha   90.00
_cell.angle_beta   90.00
_cell.angle_gamma   90.00
#
_symmetry.space_group_name_H-M   'P 1'
#
loop_
_entity.id
_entity.type
_entity.pdbx_description
1 polymer ?
#
loop_
_entity_poly.entity_id
_entity_poly.type
_entity_poly.pdbx_seq_one_letter_code
_entity_poly.pdbx_strand_id
1 'polypeptide(L)'
;MKNDVAQRAEVLIEALPYIRQFAGATIVIKYGGAAMTDDALKASVAQDIALLRYVGMRPVVVHGGGARISEMMERLGLESRFVEGLRVTDEA
;
A
#
# COMPACT_ATOMS: atom_id res chain seq x y z
N MET A 1 11.79 26.19 -4.51
CA MET A 1 12.63 25.36 -3.62
C MET A 1 13.83 24.89 -4.42
N LYS A 2 15.06 25.23 -4.01
CA LYS A 2 16.26 24.74 -4.69
C LYS A 2 16.40 23.25 -4.38
N ASN A 3 16.40 22.42 -5.43
CA ASN A 3 16.87 21.04 -5.35
C ASN A 3 18.38 21.08 -5.10
N ASP A 4 18.81 20.98 -3.85
CA ASP A 4 20.23 20.83 -3.55
C ASP A 4 20.61 19.35 -3.65
N VAL A 5 21.40 19.02 -4.67
CA VAL A 5 21.91 17.68 -4.90
C VAL A 5 22.70 17.18 -3.69
N ALA A 6 23.42 18.09 -3.01
CA ALA A 6 24.16 17.75 -1.80
C ALA A 6 23.24 17.27 -0.68
N GLN A 7 22.14 17.98 -0.44
CA GLN A 7 21.15 17.61 0.58
C GLN A 7 20.51 16.24 0.28
N ARG A 8 20.16 15.97 -0.98
CA ARG A 8 19.59 14.67 -1.37
C ARG A 8 20.61 13.53 -1.20
N ALA A 9 21.87 13.77 -1.53
CA ALA A 9 22.94 12.80 -1.33
C ALA A 9 23.15 12.50 0.17
N GLU A 10 23.15 13.52 1.01
CA GLU A 10 23.27 13.38 2.46
C GLU A 10 22.14 12.50 3.04
N VAL A 11 20.88 12.80 2.69
CA VAL A 11 19.72 11.98 3.11
C VAL A 11 19.84 10.53 2.65
N LEU A 12 20.33 10.29 1.42
CA LEU A 12 20.52 8.92 0.93
C LEU A 12 21.61 8.19 1.72
N ILE A 13 22.73 8.86 2.04
CA ILE A 13 23.81 8.27 2.84
C ILE A 13 23.30 7.91 4.23
N GLU A 14 22.52 8.78 4.87
CA GLU A 14 21.90 8.51 6.17
C GLU A 14 20.88 7.36 6.13
N ALA A 15 20.21 7.14 4.99
CA ALA A 15 19.27 6.05 4.81
C ALA A 15 19.94 4.68 4.54
N LEU A 16 21.20 4.66 4.06
CA LEU A 16 21.91 3.43 3.69
C LEU A 16 21.95 2.35 4.80
N PRO A 17 22.20 2.66 6.08
CA PRO A 17 22.18 1.65 7.14
C PRO A 17 20.85 0.90 7.23
N TYR A 18 19.71 1.61 7.11
CA TYR A 18 18.38 1.01 7.14
C TYR A 18 18.12 0.15 5.90
N ILE A 19 18.51 0.62 4.72
CA ILE A 19 18.40 -0.15 3.48
C ILE A 19 19.19 -1.46 3.60
N ARG A 20 20.44 -1.40 4.09
CA ARG A 20 21.29 -2.58 4.26
C ARG A 20 20.75 -3.55 5.30
N GLN A 21 20.15 -3.05 6.38
CA GLN A 21 19.54 -3.88 7.42
C GLN A 21 18.43 -4.78 6.87
N PHE A 22 17.62 -4.28 5.93
CA PHE A 22 16.49 -5.03 5.37
C PHE A 22 16.74 -5.57 3.95
N ALA A 23 17.95 -5.40 3.40
CA ALA A 23 18.30 -5.95 2.11
C ALA A 23 18.11 -7.47 2.11
N GLY A 24 17.41 -7.99 1.11
CA GLY A 24 17.03 -9.40 1.02
C GLY A 24 15.88 -9.81 1.95
N ALA A 25 15.38 -8.97 2.87
CA ALA A 25 14.24 -9.32 3.71
C ALA A 25 12.93 -9.39 2.89
N THR A 26 12.02 -10.27 3.31
CA THR A 26 10.63 -10.28 2.81
C THR A 26 9.80 -9.34 3.65
N ILE A 27 9.09 -8.41 3.01
CA ILE A 27 8.26 -7.41 3.67
C ILE A 27 6.82 -7.60 3.23
N VAL A 28 5.95 -8.05 4.14
CA VAL A 28 4.52 -8.21 3.86
C VAL A 28 3.80 -6.91 4.20
N ILE A 29 3.17 -6.31 3.20
CA ILE A 29 2.52 -5.01 3.28
C ILE A 29 1.02 -5.22 3.08
N LYS A 30 0.23 -5.02 4.15
CA LYS A 30 -1.22 -4.95 4.02
C LYS A 30 -1.61 -3.57 3.48
N TYR A 31 -2.02 -3.53 2.23
CA TYR A 31 -2.48 -2.32 1.55
C TYR A 31 -4.01 -2.27 1.47
N GLY A 32 -4.64 -1.31 2.14
CA GLY A 32 -6.09 -1.18 2.11
C GLY A 32 -6.64 0.00 2.89
N GLY A 33 -7.94 0.23 2.82
CA GLY A 33 -8.61 1.34 3.49
C GLY A 33 -8.48 2.66 2.70
N ALA A 34 -8.38 3.79 3.41
CA ALA A 34 -8.33 5.14 2.83
C ALA A 34 -7.19 5.33 1.81
N ALA A 35 -6.08 4.59 1.95
CA ALA A 35 -4.97 4.66 1.01
C ALA A 35 -5.31 4.10 -0.40
N MET A 36 -6.44 3.40 -0.57
CA MET A 36 -6.92 2.91 -1.88
C MET A 36 -7.92 3.85 -2.56
N THR A 37 -8.46 4.84 -1.85
CA THR A 37 -9.50 5.74 -2.39
C THR A 37 -8.92 7.01 -3.00
N ASP A 38 -7.78 7.47 -2.49
CA ASP A 38 -7.07 8.65 -3.01
C ASP A 38 -6.03 8.25 -4.08
N ASP A 39 -6.07 8.92 -5.23
CA ASP A 39 -5.19 8.63 -6.37
C ASP A 39 -3.73 8.99 -6.13
N ALA A 40 -3.46 10.07 -5.39
CA ALA A 40 -2.11 10.48 -5.05
C ALA A 40 -1.47 9.50 -4.04
N LEU A 41 -2.24 9.05 -3.05
CA LEU A 41 -1.78 8.02 -2.09
C LEU A 41 -1.55 6.68 -2.78
N LYS A 42 -2.44 6.27 -3.70
CA LYS A 42 -2.24 5.07 -4.54
C LYS A 42 -0.90 5.13 -5.28
N ALA A 43 -0.61 6.26 -5.93
CA ALA A 43 0.62 6.44 -6.69
C ALA A 43 1.85 6.42 -5.77
N SER A 44 1.80 7.12 -4.63
CA SER A 44 2.91 7.14 -3.66
C SER A 44 3.21 5.75 -3.12
N VAL A 45 2.18 5.00 -2.69
CA VAL A 45 2.37 3.64 -2.16
C VAL A 45 2.96 2.72 -3.22
N ALA A 46 2.51 2.82 -4.48
CA ALA A 46 3.09 2.04 -5.58
C ALA A 46 4.57 2.40 -5.83
N GLN A 47 4.93 3.69 -5.76
CA GLN A 47 6.31 4.15 -5.88
C GLN A 47 7.19 3.62 -4.73
N ASP A 48 6.69 3.63 -3.50
CA ASP A 48 7.41 3.12 -2.33
C ASP A 48 7.64 1.61 -2.43
N ILE A 49 6.62 0.84 -2.83
CA ILE A 49 6.76 -0.61 -3.05
C ILE A 49 7.81 -0.90 -4.13
N ALA A 50 7.81 -0.12 -5.23
CA ALA A 50 8.82 -0.24 -6.26
C ALA A 50 10.21 0.10 -5.73
N LEU A 51 10.35 1.17 -4.94
CA LEU A 51 11.61 1.55 -4.31
C LEU A 51 12.15 0.45 -3.41
N LEU A 52 11.32 -0.14 -2.53
CA LEU A 52 11.71 -1.27 -1.68
C LEU A 52 12.29 -2.42 -2.50
N ARG A 53 11.67 -2.74 -3.64
CA ARG A 53 12.18 -3.76 -4.56
C ARG A 53 13.52 -3.36 -5.19
N TYR A 54 13.66 -2.12 -5.63
CA TYR A 54 14.89 -1.61 -6.25
C TYR A 54 16.07 -1.58 -5.29
N VAL A 55 15.85 -1.30 -4.01
CA VAL A 55 16.92 -1.25 -2.99
C VAL A 55 17.22 -2.62 -2.37
N GLY A 56 16.69 -3.70 -2.95
CA GLY A 56 17.09 -5.08 -2.64
C GLY A 56 16.15 -5.83 -1.68
N MET A 57 15.02 -5.24 -1.29
CA MET A 57 14.02 -5.93 -0.47
C MET A 57 13.06 -6.77 -1.34
N ARG A 58 12.26 -7.63 -0.70
CA ARG A 58 11.27 -8.50 -1.35
C ARG A 58 9.86 -8.16 -0.85
N PRO A 59 9.24 -7.05 -1.33
CA PRO A 59 7.90 -6.68 -0.90
C PRO A 59 6.84 -7.66 -1.41
N VAL A 60 5.88 -7.99 -0.55
CA VAL A 60 4.70 -8.80 -0.84
C VAL A 60 3.48 -7.97 -0.43
N VAL A 61 2.59 -7.68 -1.38
CA VAL A 61 1.40 -6.86 -1.12
C VAL A 61 0.21 -7.76 -0.87
N VAL A 62 -0.49 -7.54 0.24
CA VAL A 62 -1.78 -8.14 0.56
C VAL A 62 -2.81 -7.02 0.55
N HIS A 63 -3.87 -7.12 -0.26
CA HIS A 63 -4.86 -6.06 -0.37
C HIS A 63 -6.27 -6.46 0.02
N GLY A 64 -7.07 -5.47 0.42
CA GLY A 64 -8.51 -5.61 0.57
C GLY A 64 -9.26 -5.06 -0.65
N GLY A 65 -10.56 -4.85 -0.50
CA GLY A 65 -11.39 -4.25 -1.56
C GLY A 65 -12.78 -3.84 -1.10
N GLY A 66 -12.99 -3.68 0.21
CA GLY A 66 -14.32 -3.58 0.83
C GLY A 66 -15.21 -2.50 0.21
N ALA A 67 -14.66 -1.31 -0.05
CA ALA A 67 -15.42 -0.21 -0.65
C ALA A 67 -15.91 -0.53 -2.07
N ARG A 68 -15.04 -1.10 -2.92
CA ARG A 68 -15.40 -1.49 -4.30
C ARG A 68 -16.39 -2.66 -4.32
N ILE A 69 -16.30 -3.57 -3.35
CA ILE A 69 -17.28 -4.65 -3.18
C ILE A 69 -18.65 -4.05 -2.82
N SER A 70 -18.71 -3.15 -1.83
CA SER A 70 -19.97 -2.49 -1.45
C SER A 70 -20.60 -1.73 -2.61
N GLU A 71 -19.81 -0.96 -3.36
CA GLU A 71 -20.26 -0.25 -4.56
C GLU A 71 -20.87 -1.21 -5.60
N MET A 72 -20.25 -2.37 -5.82
CA MET A 72 -20.77 -3.36 -6.76
C MET A 72 -22.05 -4.02 -6.25
N MET A 73 -22.12 -4.36 -4.96
CA MET A 73 -23.33 -4.92 -4.35
C MET A 73 -24.52 -3.96 -4.48
N GLU A 74 -24.30 -2.68 -4.20
CA GLU A 74 -25.33 -1.64 -4.38
C GLU A 74 -25.82 -1.56 -5.82
N ARG A 75 -24.90 -1.58 -6.80
CA ARG A 75 -25.24 -1.60 -8.23
C ARG A 75 -26.05 -2.83 -8.66
N LEU A 76 -25.89 -3.95 -7.95
CA LEU A 76 -26.63 -5.19 -8.17
C LEU A 76 -27.94 -5.26 -7.34
N GLY A 77 -28.23 -4.25 -6.52
CA GLY A 77 -29.38 -4.23 -5.62
C GLY A 77 -29.24 -5.18 -4.42
N LEU A 78 -28.02 -5.62 -4.10
CA LEU A 78 -27.71 -6.49 -2.97
C LEU A 78 -27.37 -5.66 -1.73
N GLU A 79 -27.86 -6.10 -0.56
CA GLU A 79 -27.60 -5.44 0.70
C GLU A 79 -26.23 -5.84 1.28
N SER A 80 -25.40 -4.85 1.58
CA SER A 80 -24.09 -5.07 2.20
C SER A 80 -24.23 -5.13 3.73
N ARG A 81 -24.19 -6.34 4.32
CA ARG A 81 -24.28 -6.54 5.78
C ARG A 81 -22.92 -6.79 6.45
N PHE A 82 -22.77 -6.30 7.68
CA PHE A 82 -21.57 -6.50 8.50
C PHE A 82 -21.93 -6.90 9.93
N VAL A 83 -21.13 -7.79 10.51
CA VAL A 83 -21.19 -8.20 11.92
C VAL A 83 -19.78 -8.11 12.48
N GLU A 84 -19.59 -7.34 13.56
CA GLU A 84 -18.28 -7.16 14.22
C GLU A 84 -17.13 -6.76 13.27
N GLY A 85 -17.44 -5.95 12.26
CA GLY A 85 -16.45 -5.48 11.28
C GLY A 85 -16.12 -6.48 10.16
N LEU A 86 -16.75 -7.67 10.15
CA LEU A 86 -16.64 -8.65 9.08
C LEU A 86 -17.88 -8.58 8.18
N ARG A 87 -17.67 -8.66 6.87
CA ARG A 87 -18.77 -8.71 5.89
C ARG A 87 -19.43 -10.08 5.97
N VAL A 88 -20.75 -10.11 6.09
CA VAL A 88 -21.52 -11.35 5.90
C VAL A 88 -21.51 -11.66 4.40
N THR A 89 -21.06 -12.86 4.04
CA THR A 89 -20.99 -13.32 2.65
C THR A 89 -21.86 -14.56 2.54
N ASP A 90 -23.01 -14.43 1.89
CA ASP A 90 -23.93 -15.52 1.58
C ASP A 90 -23.67 -16.05 0.16
N GLU A 91 -24.58 -16.86 -0.39
CA GLU A 91 -24.44 -17.48 -1.71
C GLU A 91 -24.82 -16.56 -2.89
N ALA A 92 -25.43 -15.40 -2.63
CA ALA A 92 -26.05 -14.54 -3.63
C ALA A 92 -25.06 -13.73 -4.49
#